data_AF-A0A2U1QSX7-F1
#
_entry.id   AF-A0A2U1QSX7-F1
#
_cell.length_a   1.000
_cell.length_b   1.000
_cell.length_c   1.000
_cell.angle_alpha   90.00
_cell.angle_beta   90.00
_cell.angle_gamma   90.00
#
_symmetry.space_group_name_H-M   'P 1'
#
loop_
_entity.id
_entity.type
_entity.pdbx_description
1 polymer ?
#
loop_
_entity_poly.entity_id
_entity_poly.type
_entity_poly.pdbx_seq_one_letter_code
_entity_poly.pdbx_strand_id
1 'polypeptide(L)'
;MSEITRLLAKKDGLLIQIACLVTDLREYINNPVETVSIDQMHYQYDFIIKEIQEIDRKIYSEFNKQSLFFKSQNLDLKKLTQKATASIVFTVNDVPKLHWSMFPDLNPINE
;
A
#
# COMPACT_ATOMS: atom_id res chain seq x y z
N MET A 1 2.42 -4.13 -12.24
CA MET A 1 3.38 -4.04 -11.11
C MET A 1 3.26 -2.63 -10.53
N SER A 2 3.13 -2.47 -9.20
CA SER A 2 2.92 -1.13 -8.61
C SER A 2 4.17 -0.25 -8.76
N GLU A 3 4.00 1.07 -8.84
CA GLU A 3 5.13 2.02 -8.95
C GLU A 3 6.09 1.88 -7.77
N ILE A 4 5.56 1.64 -6.56
CA ILE A 4 6.36 1.36 -5.36
C ILE A 4 7.21 0.09 -5.56
N THR A 5 6.65 -0.99 -6.10
CA THR A 5 7.39 -2.23 -6.37
C THR A 5 8.52 -2.01 -7.38
N ARG A 6 8.29 -1.18 -8.41
CA ARG A 6 9.32 -0.81 -9.39
C ARG A 6 10.47 -0.02 -8.75
N LEU A 7 10.12 0.94 -7.89
CA LEU A 7 11.09 1.75 -7.15
C LEU A 7 11.92 0.89 -6.17
N LEU A 8 11.29 -0.06 -5.48
CA LEU A 8 11.98 -1.00 -4.59
C LEU A 8 12.96 -1.90 -5.35
N ALA A 9 12.55 -2.47 -6.49
CA ALA A 9 13.45 -3.28 -7.31
C ALA A 9 14.68 -2.48 -7.81
N LYS A 10 14.47 -1.19 -8.13
CA LYS A 10 15.58 -0.30 -8.48
C LYS A 10 16.51 -0.04 -7.29
N LYS A 11 15.96 0.17 -6.09
CA LYS A 11 16.74 0.33 -4.85
C LYS A 11 17.57 -0.91 -4.55
N ASP A 12 17.00 -2.10 -4.69
CA ASP A 12 17.72 -3.36 -4.49
C ASP A 12 18.91 -3.49 -5.45
N GLY A 13 18.72 -3.12 -6.72
CA GLY A 13 19.82 -3.08 -7.70
C GLY A 13 20.94 -2.13 -7.31
N LEU A 14 20.62 -0.96 -6.76
CA LEU A 14 21.61 0.01 -6.27
C LEU A 14 22.35 -0.48 -5.02
N LEU A 15 21.66 -1.19 -4.12
CA LEU A 15 22.29 -1.81 -2.95
C LEU A 15 23.29 -2.90 -3.35
N ILE A 16 22.98 -3.68 -4.38
CA ILE A 16 23.93 -4.65 -4.96
C ILE A 16 25.15 -3.92 -5.54
N GLN A 17 24.96 -2.81 -6.25
CA GLN A 17 26.07 -2.02 -6.78
C GLN A 17 26.99 -1.49 -5.68
N ILE A 18 26.44 -1.05 -4.53
CA ILE A 18 27.25 -0.67 -3.36
C ILE A 18 28.08 -1.87 -2.86
N ALA A 19 27.48 -3.06 -2.77
CA ALA A 19 28.19 -4.25 -2.31
C ALA A 19 29.34 -4.63 -3.25
N CYS A 20 29.16 -4.49 -4.57
CA CYS A 20 30.22 -4.64 -5.56
C CYS A 20 31.33 -3.61 -5.33
N LEU A 21 30.99 -2.32 -5.23
CA LEU A 21 31.96 -1.24 -4.97
C LEU A 21 32.78 -1.48 -3.70
N VAL A 22 32.15 -1.94 -2.62
CA VAL A 22 32.85 -2.29 -1.37
C VAL A 22 33.81 -3.45 -1.56
N THR A 23 33.44 -4.43 -2.40
CA THR A 23 34.30 -5.57 -2.72
C THR A 23 35.51 -5.12 -3.53
N ASP A 24 35.28 -4.32 -4.57
CA ASP A 24 36.35 -3.76 -5.41
C ASP A 24 37.31 -2.89 -4.59
N LEU A 25 36.79 -2.10 -3.66
CA LEU A 25 37.60 -1.24 -2.79
C LEU A 25 38.44 -2.07 -1.80
N ARG A 26 37.91 -3.18 -1.29
CA ARG A 26 38.70 -4.13 -0.48
C ARG A 26 39.79 -4.81 -1.29
N GLU A 27 39.49 -5.19 -2.52
CA GLU A 27 40.48 -5.79 -3.41
C GLU A 27 41.59 -4.79 -3.71
N TYR A 28 41.25 -3.54 -4.03
CA TYR A 28 42.21 -2.45 -4.24
C TYR A 28 43.10 -2.19 -3.02
N ILE A 29 42.53 -2.20 -1.80
CA ILE A 29 43.32 -2.02 -0.56
C ILE A 29 44.37 -3.12 -0.41
N ASN A 30 44.02 -4.37 -0.74
CA ASN A 30 44.93 -5.51 -0.62
C ASN A 30 45.92 -5.60 -1.80
N ASN A 31 45.49 -5.21 -2.99
CA ASN A 31 46.25 -5.30 -4.24
C ASN A 31 46.03 -4.02 -5.08
N PRO A 32 46.75 -2.93 -4.80
CA PRO A 32 46.57 -1.68 -5.51
C PRO A 32 47.04 -1.82 -6.96
N VAL A 33 46.18 -1.44 -7.91
CA VAL A 33 46.46 -1.42 -9.35
C VAL A 33 46.25 -0.02 -9.90
N GLU A 34 47.15 0.44 -10.79
CA GLU A 34 47.10 1.80 -11.35
C GLU A 34 45.85 2.10 -12.20
N THR A 35 45.15 1.05 -12.66
CA THR A 35 43.96 1.18 -13.51
C THR A 35 42.70 1.58 -12.74
N VAL A 36 42.75 1.58 -11.40
CA VAL A 36 41.60 1.89 -10.54
C VAL A 36 41.80 3.25 -9.87
N SER A 37 40.85 4.17 -10.10
CA SER A 37 40.82 5.48 -9.46
C SER A 37 39.91 5.46 -8.23
N ILE A 38 40.49 5.72 -7.05
CA ILE A 38 39.73 5.85 -5.78
C ILE A 38 38.72 6.98 -5.88
N ASP A 39 39.09 8.10 -6.51
CA ASP A 39 38.18 9.23 -6.68
C ASP A 39 36.95 8.84 -7.51
N GLN A 40 37.15 8.06 -8.58
CA GLN A 40 36.02 7.56 -9.38
C GLN A 40 35.12 6.62 -8.56
N MET A 41 35.70 5.73 -7.75
CA MET A 41 34.93 4.86 -6.85
C MET A 41 34.13 5.68 -5.83
N HIS A 42 34.72 6.72 -5.26
CA HIS A 42 34.04 7.63 -4.34
C HIS A 42 32.88 8.36 -5.02
N TYR A 43 33.08 8.91 -6.22
CA TYR A 43 32.01 9.56 -6.99
C TYR A 43 30.86 8.60 -7.33
N GLN A 44 31.18 7.36 -7.69
CA GLN A 44 30.17 6.34 -7.95
C GLN A 44 29.37 6.02 -6.68
N TYR A 45 30.05 5.86 -5.54
CA TYR A 45 29.38 5.65 -4.26
C TYR A 45 28.43 6.80 -3.90
N ASP A 46 28.91 8.04 -3.96
CA ASP A 46 28.10 9.23 -3.67
C ASP A 46 26.88 9.35 -4.59
N PHE A 47 27.07 9.04 -5.87
CA PHE A 47 26.00 9.03 -6.85
C PHE A 47 24.92 8.01 -6.48
N ILE A 48 25.32 6.77 -6.17
CA ILE A 48 24.40 5.70 -5.80
C ILE A 48 23.62 6.06 -4.52
N ILE A 49 24.29 6.62 -3.50
CA ILE A 49 23.64 7.05 -2.27
C ILE A 49 22.59 8.12 -2.53
N LYS A 50 22.90 9.14 -3.34
CA LYS A 50 21.92 10.16 -3.74
C LYS A 50 20.73 9.55 -4.48
N GLU A 51 20.99 8.58 -5.36
CA GLU A 51 19.92 7.92 -6.11
C GLU A 51 19.00 7.09 -5.20
N ILE A 52 19.54 6.40 -4.20
CA ILE A 52 18.76 5.70 -3.17
C ILE A 52 17.88 6.69 -2.39
N GLN A 53 18.44 7.82 -1.96
CA GLN A 53 17.68 8.86 -1.23
C GLN A 53 16.53 9.42 -2.08
N GLU A 54 16.75 9.65 -3.37
CA GLU A 54 15.71 10.09 -4.30
C GLU A 54 14.61 9.03 -4.49
N ILE A 55 14.98 7.75 -4.54
CA ILE A 55 14.01 6.66 -4.57
C ILE A 55 13.18 6.62 -3.29
N ASP A 56 13.79 6.76 -2.13
CA ASP A 56 13.08 6.75 -0.84
C ASP A 56 12.08 7.90 -0.74
N ARG A 57 12.46 9.10 -1.20
CA ARG A 57 11.54 10.25 -1.31
C ARG A 57 10.35 9.96 -2.22
N LYS A 58 10.58 9.32 -3.37
CA LYS A 58 9.52 8.95 -4.32
C LYS A 58 8.57 7.91 -3.75
N ILE A 59 9.09 6.88 -3.09
CA ILE A 59 8.29 5.84 -2.42
C ILE A 59 7.39 6.49 -1.37
N TYR A 60 7.95 7.36 -0.53
CA TYR A 60 7.19 8.07 0.50
C TYR A 60 6.09 8.94 -0.09
N SER A 61 6.39 9.71 -1.13
CA SER A 61 5.42 10.55 -1.84
C SER A 61 4.27 9.72 -2.44
N GLU A 62 4.59 8.61 -3.11
CA GLU A 62 3.60 7.76 -3.76
C GLU A 62 2.70 7.05 -2.74
N PHE A 63 3.29 6.55 -1.65
CA PHE A 63 2.54 5.97 -0.53
C PHE A 63 1.56 6.98 0.07
N ASN A 64 2.00 8.21 0.35
CA ASN A 64 1.14 9.26 0.88
C ASN A 64 0.00 9.62 -0.08
N LYS A 65 0.30 9.73 -1.38
CA LYS A 65 -0.71 10.01 -2.40
C LYS A 65 -1.80 8.92 -2.42
N GLN A 66 -1.41 7.65 -2.40
CA GLN A 66 -2.34 6.52 -2.36
C GLN A 66 -3.14 6.49 -1.06
N SER A 67 -2.49 6.74 0.09
CA SER A 67 -3.15 6.81 1.38
C SER A 67 -4.23 7.91 1.44
N LEU A 68 -3.91 9.10 0.95
CA LEU A 68 -4.86 10.22 0.87
C LEU A 68 -6.03 9.91 -0.07
N PHE A 69 -5.75 9.30 -1.22
CA PHE A 69 -6.78 8.86 -2.16
C PHE A 69 -7.75 7.87 -1.52
N PHE A 70 -7.25 6.81 -0.88
CA PHE A 70 -8.10 5.82 -0.20
C PHE A 70 -8.86 6.40 0.98
N LYS A 71 -8.25 7.32 1.74
CA LYS A 71 -8.94 8.06 2.80
C LYS A 71 -10.15 8.82 2.26
N SER A 72 -10.00 9.51 1.13
CA SER A 72 -11.09 10.23 0.47
C SER A 72 -12.19 9.27 0.02
N GLN A 73 -11.83 8.19 -0.68
CA GLN A 73 -12.81 7.20 -1.14
C GLN A 73 -13.59 6.56 0.01
N ASN A 74 -12.92 6.23 1.12
CA ASN A 74 -13.57 5.66 2.29
C ASN A 74 -14.55 6.65 2.94
N LEU A 75 -14.21 7.95 2.97
CA LEU A 75 -15.10 8.98 3.48
C LEU A 75 -16.36 9.14 2.61
N ASP A 76 -16.22 9.05 1.28
CA ASP A 76 -17.35 9.11 0.37
C ASP A 76 -18.23 7.84 0.45
N LEU A 77 -17.61 6.67 0.55
CA LEU A 77 -18.33 5.42 0.82
C LEU A 77 -19.11 5.51 2.13
N LYS A 78 -18.50 6.03 3.21
CA LYS A 78 -19.17 6.22 4.50
C LYS A 78 -20.41 7.11 4.38
N LYS A 79 -20.34 8.21 3.61
CA LYS A 79 -21.50 9.08 3.36
C LYS A 79 -22.61 8.35 2.60
N LEU A 80 -22.25 7.57 1.58
CA LEU A 80 -23.21 6.77 0.81
C LEU A 80 -23.88 5.71 1.69
N THR A 81 -23.11 5.00 2.51
CA THR A 81 -23.64 4.03 3.48
C THR A 81 -24.58 4.72 4.45
N GLN A 82 -24.18 5.83 5.06
CA GLN A 82 -25.03 6.60 5.97
C GLN A 82 -26.35 7.04 5.32
N LYS A 83 -26.29 7.53 4.08
CA LYS A 83 -27.47 7.92 3.32
C LYS A 83 -28.39 6.72 3.07
N ALA A 84 -27.83 5.59 2.62
CA ALA A 84 -28.59 4.36 2.37
C ALA A 84 -29.25 3.84 3.66
N THR A 85 -28.52 3.81 4.78
CA THR A 85 -29.06 3.37 6.08
C THR A 85 -30.10 4.33 6.64
N ALA A 86 -29.97 5.64 6.40
CA ALA A 86 -30.95 6.62 6.84
C ALA A 86 -32.26 6.57 6.01
N SER A 87 -32.18 6.17 4.73
CA SER A 87 -33.36 5.97 3.89
C SER A 87 -34.10 4.65 4.17
N ILE A 88 -33.43 3.67 4.76
CA ILE A 88 -34.04 2.39 5.14
C ILE A 88 -34.50 2.51 6.60
N VAL A 89 -35.68 3.11 6.80
CA VAL A 89 -36.39 2.99 8.08
C VAL A 89 -37.33 1.81 7.94
N PHE A 90 -36.90 0.63 8.38
CA PHE A 90 -37.82 -0.49 8.57
C PHE A 90 -38.86 -0.07 9.62
N THR A 91 -40.07 0.20 9.18
CA THR A 91 -41.20 0.43 10.08
C THR A 91 -41.91 -0.90 10.34
N VAL A 92 -42.65 -0.98 11.44
CA VAL A 92 -43.47 -2.17 11.78
C VAL A 92 -44.48 -2.50 10.67
N ASN A 93 -44.80 -1.52 9.80
CA ASN A 93 -45.67 -1.69 8.63
C ASN A 93 -44.98 -2.36 7.44
N ASP A 94 -43.64 -2.36 7.38
CA ASP A 94 -42.84 -3.00 6.32
C ASP A 94 -42.55 -4.47 6.62
N VAL A 95 -42.76 -4.89 7.87
CA VAL A 95 -42.80 -6.30 8.24
C VAL A 95 -44.07 -6.89 7.63
N PRO A 96 -44.02 -8.04 6.92
CA PRO A 96 -45.23 -8.72 6.49
C PRO A 96 -46.10 -8.88 7.73
N LYS A 97 -47.27 -8.23 7.75
CA LYS A 97 -48.29 -8.54 8.76
C LYS A 97 -48.46 -10.04 8.64
N LEU A 98 -47.98 -10.79 9.63
CA LEU A 98 -48.07 -12.23 9.64
C LEU A 98 -49.52 -12.57 9.32
N HIS A 99 -49.76 -12.97 8.07
CA HIS A 99 -51.10 -13.28 7.62
C HIS A 99 -51.48 -14.47 8.48
N TRP A 100 -52.67 -14.47 9.05
CA TRP A 100 -53.17 -15.55 9.93
C TRP A 100 -53.02 -16.95 9.28
N SER A 101 -52.87 -17.02 7.95
CA SER A 101 -52.51 -18.24 7.21
C SER A 101 -51.07 -18.75 7.39
N MET A 102 -50.17 -17.98 8.01
CA MET A 102 -48.77 -18.37 8.28
C MET A 102 -48.61 -19.13 9.60
N PHE A 103 -49.66 -19.21 10.43
CA PHE A 103 -49.70 -20.03 11.64
C PHE A 103 -50.93 -20.95 11.59
N PRO A 104 -50.86 -22.07 10.82
CA PRO A 104 -51.97 -23.02 10.70
C PRO A 104 -52.38 -23.66 12.04
N ASP A 105 -51.48 -23.65 13.03
CA ASP A 105 -51.60 -24.41 14.27
C ASP A 105 -51.93 -23.57 15.52
N LEU A 106 -52.24 -22.27 15.36
CA LEU A 106 -52.80 -21.44 16.43
C LEU A 106 -54.30 -21.23 16.20
N ASN A 107 -55.00 -22.31 15.91
CA ASN A 107 -56.45 -22.35 16.10
C ASN A 107 -56.67 -22.56 17.60
N PRO A 108 -57.24 -21.60 18.37
CA PRO A 108 -57.63 -21.87 19.73
C PRO A 108 -58.80 -22.84 19.66
N ILE A 109 -58.52 -24.12 19.87
CA ILE A 109 -59.56 -25.08 20.24
C ILE A 109 -60.00 -24.68 21.66
N ASN A 110 -60.91 -23.71 21.72
CA ASN A 110 -61.85 -23.56 22.82
C ASN A 110 -63.19 -24.09 22.31
N GLU A 111 -63.49 -25.32 22.73
CA GLU A 111 -64.79 -25.90 23.15
C GLU A 111 -64.84 -27.40 22.85
#